data_AF-E5CGT9-F1
#
_entry.id   AF-E5CGT9-F1
#
_cell.length_a   1.000
_cell.length_b   1.000
_cell.length_c   1.000
_cell.angle_alpha   90.00
_cell.angle_beta   90.00
_cell.angle_gamma   90.00
#
_symmetry.space_group_name_H-M   'P 1'
#
loop_
_entity.id
_entity.type
_entity.pdbx_description
1 polymer ?
#
loop_
_entity_poly.entity_id
_entity_poly.type
_entity_poly.pdbx_seq_one_letter_code
_entity_poly.pdbx_strand_id
1 'polypeptide(L)'
;MKTNLTLLLLLVMMVSCQPKKSDSIEMSVAEAAKIDNIEDCAADTVKATAIFWIDKVETKHCKEYGFRTIKARVLIREDGKVDLLSFVKKQSPDVEKYIRHHLSKFQVTEKMFEGGYVQPGEQFVQLRCLWGMLKGK
;
A
#
# COMPACT_ATOMS: atom_id res chain seq x y z
N MET A 1 -28.35 -44.45 -18.06
CA MET A 1 -28.36 -43.63 -16.83
C MET A 1 -26.96 -43.04 -16.61
N LYS A 2 -26.66 -41.85 -17.15
CA LYS A 2 -25.34 -41.18 -16.99
C LYS A 2 -25.45 -39.65 -16.84
N THR A 3 -26.65 -39.13 -16.59
CA THR A 3 -26.91 -37.69 -16.39
C THR A 3 -27.11 -37.31 -14.92
N ASN A 4 -27.13 -38.28 -14.00
CA ASN A 4 -27.40 -38.04 -12.57
C ASN A 4 -26.16 -37.63 -11.76
N LEU A 5 -24.94 -37.90 -12.24
CA LEU A 5 -23.72 -37.56 -11.50
C LEU A 5 -23.34 -36.07 -11.65
N THR A 6 -23.61 -35.49 -12.83
CA THR A 6 -23.32 -34.07 -13.14
C THR A 6 -24.27 -33.13 -12.38
N LEU A 7 -25.51 -33.54 -12.15
CA LEU A 7 -26.50 -32.76 -11.40
C LEU A 7 -26.15 -32.69 -9.90
N LEU A 8 -25.58 -33.76 -9.35
CA LEU A 8 -25.17 -33.83 -7.94
C LEU A 8 -23.97 -32.92 -7.65
N LEU A 9 -23.05 -32.76 -8.62
CA LEU A 9 -21.86 -31.92 -8.47
C LEU A 9 -22.19 -30.41 -8.45
N LEU A 10 -23.25 -30.00 -9.16
CA LEU A 10 -23.67 -28.59 -9.24
C LEU A 10 -24.39 -28.10 -7.97
N LEU A 11 -25.04 -28.99 -7.21
CA LEU A 11 -25.71 -28.64 -5.96
C LEU A 11 -24.74 -28.34 -4.80
N VAL A 12 -23.53 -28.92 -4.81
CA VAL A 12 -22.52 -28.74 -3.74
C VAL A 12 -21.90 -27.34 -3.75
N MET A 13 -21.88 -26.66 -4.90
CA MET A 13 -21.22 -25.35 -5.06
C MET A 13 -22.06 -24.14 -4.57
N MET A 14 -23.33 -24.36 -4.18
CA MET A 14 -24.22 -23.27 -3.73
C MET A 14 -24.32 -23.13 -2.20
N VAL A 15 -23.56 -23.92 -1.42
CA VAL A 15 -23.65 -23.97 0.07
C VAL A 15 -22.35 -23.51 0.77
N SER A 16 -21.59 -22.56 0.18
CA SER A 16 -20.37 -22.03 0.85
C SER A 16 -20.21 -20.51 0.88
N CYS A 17 -21.29 -19.75 0.67
CA CYS A 17 -21.33 -18.33 1.01
C CYS A 17 -22.26 -18.08 2.20
N GLN A 18 -21.72 -18.21 3.42
CA GLN A 18 -22.32 -17.62 4.62
C GLN A 18 -21.60 -16.29 4.89
N PRO A 19 -22.28 -15.13 4.82
CA PRO A 19 -21.75 -13.90 5.40
C PRO A 19 -21.75 -14.05 6.93
N LYS A 20 -20.56 -14.01 7.54
CA LYS A 20 -20.42 -13.93 8.99
C LYS A 20 -21.02 -12.60 9.47
N LYS A 21 -22.22 -12.67 10.05
CA LYS A 21 -22.71 -11.70 11.04
C LYS A 21 -22.03 -12.02 12.37
N SER A 22 -21.35 -11.04 12.94
CA SER A 22 -21.04 -11.01 14.37
C SER A 22 -21.58 -9.70 14.91
N ASP A 23 -22.80 -9.76 15.42
CA ASP A 23 -23.36 -8.71 16.28
C ASP A 23 -23.10 -9.06 17.74
N SER A 24 -22.94 -8.00 18.53
CA SER A 24 -22.92 -7.93 20.00
C SER A 24 -21.59 -8.26 20.70
N ILE A 25 -20.94 -7.21 21.22
CA ILE A 25 -21.12 -6.82 22.64
C ILE A 25 -20.91 -5.30 22.71
N GLU A 26 -21.98 -4.58 23.04
CA GLU A 26 -21.90 -3.23 23.60
C GLU A 26 -21.23 -3.32 24.98
N MET A 27 -20.16 -2.55 25.18
CA MET A 27 -19.89 -1.94 26.49
C MET A 27 -19.34 -0.54 26.24
N SER A 28 -20.22 0.42 26.43
CA SER A 28 -19.99 1.85 26.42
C SER A 28 -19.17 2.28 27.63
N VAL A 29 -18.12 3.08 27.44
CA VAL A 29 -17.74 4.19 28.33
C VAL A 29 -17.03 5.29 27.51
N ALA A 30 -17.70 6.44 27.43
CA ALA A 30 -17.21 7.82 27.31
C ALA A 30 -16.25 8.20 26.16
N GLU A 31 -16.86 8.61 25.05
CA GLU A 31 -16.75 9.97 24.47
C GLU A 31 -15.75 10.94 25.15
N ALA A 32 -14.64 11.23 24.47
CA ALA A 32 -13.99 12.56 24.38
C ALA A 32 -12.70 12.49 23.53
N ALA A 33 -12.82 12.45 22.20
CA ALA A 33 -11.81 12.94 21.23
C ALA A 33 -12.28 12.74 19.76
N LYS A 34 -13.59 12.84 19.49
CA LYS A 34 -14.15 12.80 18.12
C LYS A 34 -14.30 14.20 17.55
N ILE A 35 -13.20 14.85 17.18
CA ILE A 35 -13.20 15.85 16.10
C ILE A 35 -11.82 15.75 15.43
N ASP A 36 -11.72 14.95 14.36
CA ASP A 36 -10.70 15.05 13.28
C ASP A 36 -10.73 13.82 12.33
N ASN A 37 -11.45 12.74 12.68
CA ASN A 37 -11.42 11.47 11.93
C ASN A 37 -12.52 11.29 10.87
N ILE A 38 -13.11 12.36 10.32
CA ILE A 38 -14.14 12.21 9.26
C ILE A 38 -13.52 12.28 7.85
N GLU A 39 -12.28 12.73 7.70
CA GLU A 39 -11.60 12.81 6.39
C GLU A 39 -10.68 11.59 6.07
N ASP A 40 -10.44 10.67 7.03
CA ASP A 40 -9.45 9.58 6.89
C ASP A 40 -10.00 8.30 6.21
N CYS A 41 -11.32 8.15 6.07
CA CYS A 41 -11.90 6.93 5.49
C CYS A 41 -11.80 6.85 3.95
N ALA A 42 -11.68 7.98 3.25
CA ALA A 42 -11.60 8.00 1.78
C ALA A 42 -10.18 7.74 1.27
N ALA A 43 -9.16 8.13 2.03
CA ALA A 43 -7.75 8.09 1.62
C ALA A 43 -7.21 6.65 1.42
N ASP A 44 -7.71 5.67 2.18
CA ASP A 44 -7.26 4.28 2.05
C ASP A 44 -7.81 3.55 0.81
N THR A 45 -8.82 4.11 0.14
CA THR A 45 -9.47 3.50 -1.04
C THR A 45 -8.65 3.58 -2.32
N VAL A 46 -7.74 4.54 -2.43
CA VAL A 46 -6.97 4.77 -3.66
C VAL A 46 -6.01 3.60 -3.89
N LYS A 47 -6.23 2.83 -4.97
CA LYS A 47 -5.39 1.68 -5.31
C LYS A 47 -4.01 2.15 -5.77
N ALA A 48 -2.96 1.56 -5.21
CA ALA A 48 -1.60 1.79 -5.70
C ALA A 48 -1.36 0.97 -6.98
N THR A 49 -0.67 1.57 -7.96
CA THR A 49 -0.32 0.93 -9.23
C THR A 49 0.98 0.14 -9.15
N ALA A 50 1.91 0.57 -8.28
CA ALA A 50 3.21 -0.08 -8.10
C ALA A 50 3.72 0.02 -6.65
N ILE A 51 4.72 -0.81 -6.33
CA ILE A 51 5.46 -0.77 -5.06
C ILE A 51 6.92 -0.43 -5.35
N PHE A 52 7.40 0.71 -4.82
CA PHE A 52 8.78 1.16 -4.96
C PHE A 52 9.56 0.92 -3.67
N TRP A 53 10.61 0.12 -3.78
CA TRP A 53 11.56 -0.12 -2.69
C TRP A 53 12.69 0.91 -2.79
N ILE A 54 12.50 2.05 -2.13
CA ILE A 54 13.29 3.26 -2.39
C ILE A 54 14.71 3.21 -1.76
N ASP A 55 14.90 2.37 -0.76
CA ASP A 55 16.14 2.21 0.02
C ASP A 55 16.68 0.77 -0.02
N LYS A 56 16.22 -0.03 -1.00
CA LYS A 56 16.58 -1.46 -1.11
C LYS A 56 18.08 -1.71 -1.07
N VAL A 57 18.90 -0.83 -1.62
CA VAL A 57 20.37 -1.01 -1.65
C VAL A 57 21.01 -0.95 -0.27
N GLU A 58 20.36 -0.30 0.70
CA GLU A 58 20.83 -0.16 2.08
C GLU A 58 20.42 -1.37 2.95
N THR A 59 19.69 -2.33 2.36
CA THR A 59 19.27 -3.59 3.02
C THR A 59 20.41 -4.56 3.35
N LYS A 60 21.63 -4.31 2.86
CA LYS A 60 22.77 -5.22 3.05
C LYS A 60 23.38 -5.17 4.45
N HIS A 61 23.07 -4.15 5.27
CA HIS A 61 23.81 -3.85 6.49
C HIS A 61 23.02 -3.92 7.82
N CYS A 62 21.73 -4.24 7.81
CA CYS A 62 20.92 -4.36 9.02
C CYS A 62 20.36 -5.78 9.15
N LYS A 63 20.35 -6.28 10.38
CA LYS A 63 19.97 -7.66 10.71
C LYS A 63 18.52 -7.80 11.16
N GLU A 64 17.87 -6.68 11.50
CA GLU A 64 16.45 -6.58 11.85
C GLU A 64 15.82 -5.48 11.01
N TYR A 65 14.94 -5.84 10.08
CA TYR A 65 14.21 -4.87 9.27
C TYR A 65 12.71 -5.04 9.46
N GLY A 66 12.12 -4.11 10.20
CA GLY A 66 10.73 -3.75 9.95
C GLY A 66 10.64 -2.99 8.61
N PHE A 67 9.56 -3.18 7.86
CA PHE A 67 9.27 -2.38 6.69
C PHE A 67 8.10 -1.46 6.98
N ARG A 68 8.18 -0.22 6.50
CA ARG A 68 7.04 0.68 6.42
C ARG A 68 6.59 0.79 4.98
N THR A 69 5.28 0.83 4.78
CA THR A 69 4.69 1.16 3.49
C THR A 69 3.93 2.48 3.61
N ILE A 70 4.21 3.42 2.72
CA ILE A 70 3.56 4.72 2.67
C ILE A 70 2.96 4.90 1.29
N LYS A 71 1.67 5.24 1.21
CA LYS A 71 1.00 5.51 -0.06
C LYS A 71 1.20 6.98 -0.45
N ALA A 72 1.61 7.23 -1.68
CA ALA A 72 1.91 8.56 -2.18
C ALA A 72 1.45 8.73 -3.63
N ARG A 73 1.08 9.96 -4.00
CA ARG A 73 0.93 10.37 -5.40
C ARG A 73 2.29 10.82 -5.91
N VAL A 74 2.71 10.26 -7.04
CA VAL A 74 3.99 10.55 -7.68
C VAL A 74 3.80 10.85 -9.16
N LEU A 75 4.72 11.60 -9.74
CA LEU A 75 4.88 11.73 -11.19
C LEU A 75 6.07 10.86 -11.61
N ILE A 76 5.83 9.90 -12.49
CA ILE A 76 6.89 9.11 -13.11
C ILE A 76 7.21 9.72 -14.45
N ARG A 77 8.43 10.18 -14.61
CA ARG A 77 8.91 10.80 -15.84
C ARG A 77 9.34 9.73 -16.84
N GLU A 78 9.36 10.09 -18.11
CA GLU A 78 9.79 9.19 -19.20
C GLU A 78 11.25 8.76 -19.03
N ASP A 79 12.10 9.61 -18.43
CA ASP A 79 13.48 9.28 -18.11
C ASP A 79 13.63 8.31 -16.93
N GLY A 80 12.54 7.95 -16.24
CA GLY A 80 12.52 7.05 -15.09
C GLY A 80 12.66 7.74 -13.72
N LYS A 81 12.81 9.07 -13.68
CA LYS A 81 12.78 9.83 -12.42
C LYS A 81 11.37 9.83 -11.81
N VAL A 82 11.32 9.85 -10.48
CA VAL A 82 10.06 9.81 -9.72
C VAL A 82 9.98 11.02 -8.81
N ASP A 83 9.06 11.93 -9.12
CA ASP A 83 8.81 13.13 -8.32
C ASP A 83 7.67 12.87 -7.34
N LEU A 84 7.92 13.15 -6.06
CA LEU A 84 6.89 13.07 -5.02
C LEU A 84 5.97 14.30 -5.10
N LEU A 85 4.68 14.07 -5.38
CA LEU A 85 3.67 15.13 -5.43
C LEU A 85 3.02 15.33 -4.06
N SER A 86 2.49 14.26 -3.47
CA SER A 86 1.87 14.31 -2.14
C SER A 86 1.81 12.95 -1.46
N PHE A 87 1.69 12.94 -0.14
CA PHE A 87 1.35 11.74 0.61
C PHE A 87 -0.17 11.58 0.71
N VAL A 88 -0.65 10.34 0.67
CA VAL A 88 -2.07 10.05 0.91
C VAL A 88 -2.44 10.27 2.37
N LYS A 89 -1.55 9.89 3.29
CA LYS A 89 -1.66 10.20 4.72
C LYS A 89 -0.49 11.08 5.13
N LYS A 90 -0.75 12.09 5.96
CA LYS A 90 0.29 12.99 6.48
C LYS A 90 1.40 12.18 7.16
N GLN A 91 2.65 12.55 6.88
CA GLN A 91 3.83 11.93 7.49
C GLN A 91 4.52 12.93 8.43
N SER A 92 5.40 12.46 9.31
CA SER A 92 6.25 13.37 10.10
C SER A 92 7.34 13.99 9.22
N PRO A 93 7.84 15.19 9.54
CA PRO A 93 8.89 15.85 8.75
C PRO A 93 10.13 14.98 8.50
N ASP A 94 10.55 14.18 9.47
CA ASP A 94 11.70 13.28 9.33
C ASP A 94 11.44 12.17 8.30
N VAL A 95 10.23 11.62 8.29
CA VAL A 95 9.81 10.60 7.32
C VAL A 95 9.73 11.21 5.92
N GLU A 96 9.20 12.43 5.79
CA GLU A 96 9.17 13.12 4.50
C GLU A 96 10.59 13.38 3.97
N LYS A 97 11.49 13.87 4.83
CA LYS A 97 12.89 14.11 4.48
C LYS A 97 13.58 12.83 4.03
N TYR A 98 13.38 11.73 4.76
CA TYR A 98 13.90 10.42 4.40
C TYR A 98 13.40 9.97 3.02
N ILE A 99 12.10 10.01 2.79
CA ILE A 99 11.50 9.57 1.52
C ILE A 99 12.01 10.41 0.35
N ARG A 100 12.05 11.74 0.48
CA ARG A 100 12.55 12.64 -0.57
C ARG A 100 14.02 12.34 -0.90
N HIS A 101 14.84 12.08 0.12
CA HIS A 101 16.25 11.72 -0.07
C HIS A 101 16.40 10.45 -0.93
N HIS A 102 15.67 9.37 -0.60
CA HIS A 102 15.78 8.11 -1.35
C HIS A 102 15.10 8.17 -2.72
N LEU A 103 13.96 8.86 -2.85
CA LEU A 103 13.32 9.06 -4.16
C LEU A 103 14.19 9.84 -5.14
N SER A 104 14.98 10.82 -4.67
CA SER A 104 15.90 11.57 -5.56
C SER A 104 16.93 10.67 -6.26
N LYS A 105 17.29 9.55 -5.62
CA LYS A 105 18.23 8.54 -6.13
C LYS A 105 17.52 7.38 -6.82
N PHE A 106 16.23 7.21 -6.58
CA PHE A 106 15.43 6.15 -7.16
C PHE A 106 15.26 6.37 -8.66
N GLN A 107 15.33 5.28 -9.42
CA GLN A 107 15.21 5.30 -10.87
C GLN A 107 14.36 4.11 -11.29
N VAL A 108 13.24 4.37 -11.97
CA VAL A 108 12.52 3.34 -12.70
C VAL A 108 13.38 2.95 -13.90
N THR A 109 13.69 1.66 -14.03
CA THR A 109 14.52 1.18 -15.14
C THR A 109 13.69 1.07 -16.41
N GLU A 110 14.31 1.25 -17.58
CA GLU A 110 13.68 1.05 -18.89
C GLU A 110 12.95 -0.30 -19.00
N LYS A 111 13.56 -1.38 -18.50
CA LYS A 111 12.95 -2.73 -18.44
C LYS A 111 11.61 -2.78 -17.70
N MET A 112 11.39 -1.90 -16.72
CA MET A 112 10.12 -1.81 -16.00
C MET A 112 9.04 -1.12 -16.83
N PHE A 113 9.42 -0.18 -17.71
CA PHE A 113 8.52 0.42 -18.70
C PHE A 113 8.20 -0.57 -19.83
N GLU A 114 9.22 -1.17 -20.44
CA GLU A 114 9.06 -2.15 -21.53
C GLU A 114 8.22 -3.36 -21.11
N GLY A 115 8.41 -3.82 -19.87
CA GLY A 115 7.63 -4.91 -19.30
C GLY A 115 6.21 -4.53 -18.87
N GLY A 116 5.81 -3.26 -19.00
CA GLY A 116 4.49 -2.75 -18.60
C GLY A 116 4.25 -2.78 -17.08
N TYR A 117 5.28 -2.95 -16.26
CA TYR A 117 5.16 -2.98 -14.80
C TYR A 117 4.86 -1.59 -14.22
N VAL A 118 5.33 -0.55 -14.90
CA VAL A 118 5.16 0.86 -14.54
C VAL A 118 4.93 1.65 -15.82
N GLN A 119 4.17 2.74 -15.74
CA GLN A 119 3.97 3.68 -16.83
C GLN A 119 4.38 5.09 -16.40
N PRO A 120 4.87 5.94 -17.33
CA PRO A 120 5.02 7.37 -17.08
C PRO A 120 3.67 8.04 -16.77
N GLY A 121 3.74 9.18 -16.10
CA GLY A 121 2.58 9.97 -15.69
C GLY A 121 2.33 9.94 -14.19
N GLU A 122 1.23 10.57 -13.80
CA GLU A 122 0.85 10.66 -12.40
C GLU A 122 0.12 9.41 -11.93
N GLN A 123 0.54 8.89 -10.78
CA GLN A 123 -0.08 7.69 -10.21
C GLN A 123 0.14 7.59 -8.71
N PHE A 124 -0.73 6.80 -8.07
CA PHE A 124 -0.56 6.44 -6.67
C PHE A 124 0.30 5.20 -6.55
N VAL A 125 1.34 5.25 -5.72
CA VAL A 125 2.28 4.15 -5.49
C VAL A 125 2.43 3.88 -4.01
N GLN A 126 2.89 2.68 -3.68
CA GLN A 126 3.36 2.33 -2.35
C GLN A 126 4.88 2.47 -2.28
N LEU A 127 5.35 3.37 -1.42
CA LEU A 127 6.76 3.53 -1.10
C LEU A 127 7.08 2.61 0.08
N ARG A 128 7.88 1.57 -0.17
CA ARG A 128 8.36 0.65 0.85
C ARG A 128 9.75 1.08 1.30
N CYS A 129 9.88 1.33 2.59
CA CYS A 129 11.11 1.79 3.23
C CYS A 129 11.42 1.00 4.50
N LEU A 130 12.68 1.06 4.94
CA LEU A 130 13.18 0.39 6.13
C LEU A 130 12.81 1.18 7.39
N TRP A 131 12.11 0.52 8.33
CA TRP A 131 11.62 1.13 9.58
C TRP A 131 12.75 1.42 10.57
N GLY A 132 13.83 0.63 10.55
CA GLY A 132 14.96 0.74 11.49
C GLY A 132 15.73 2.07 11.42
N MET A 133 15.60 2.82 10.33
CA MET A 133 16.29 4.10 10.11
C MET A 133 15.46 5.32 10.56
N LEU A 134 14.19 5.13 10.93
CA LEU A 134 13.25 6.21 11.27
C LEU A 134 13.15 6.47 12.79
N LYS A 135 13.78 5.64 13.62
CA LYS A 135 14.01 5.93 15.04
C LYS A 135 15.44 6.44 15.16
N GLY A 136 15.60 7.75 15.28
CA GLY A 136 16.89 8.37 15.58
C GLY A 136 17.52 7.77 16.83
N LYS A 137 18.85 7.70 16.84
CA LYS A 137 19.65 7.60 18.06
C LYS A 137 19.45 8.86 18.91
#